data_AF-A0A4Y9Q869-F1
#
_entry.id   AF-A0A4Y9Q869-F1
#
_cell.length_a   1.000
_cell.length_b   1.000
_cell.length_c   1.000
_cell.angle_alpha   90.00
_cell.angle_beta   90.00
_cell.angle_gamma   90.00
#
_symmetry.space_group_name_H-M   'P 1'
#
loop_
_entity.id
_entity.type
_entity.pdbx_description
1 polymer ?
#
loop_
_entity_poly.entity_id
_entity_poly.type
_entity_poly.pdbx_seq_one_letter_code
_entity_poly.pdbx_strand_id
1 'polypeptide(L)'
;MFSDVVTGDGLGDGLSLPELHISLGLFIIGLAAVRVAWRRTAPLPPWAEHLSAGERRLEGALEKLLLTLLFVVPATGLLLVAAGEDWLPVHVTAQIAFLLAIAAHVGLVLRHTVVRRNRHLGRML
;
A
#
# COMPACT_ATOMS: atom_id res chain seq x y z
N MET A 1 -24.79 11.28 -2.85
CA MET A 1 -23.55 12.07 -2.77
C MET A 1 -22.32 11.36 -3.36
N PHE A 2 -22.36 10.05 -3.69
CA PHE A 2 -21.26 9.34 -4.39
C PHE A 2 -21.73 8.58 -5.64
N SER A 3 -22.92 8.91 -6.15
CA SER A 3 -23.53 8.20 -7.28
C SER A 3 -22.71 8.37 -8.55
N ASP A 4 -22.07 9.52 -8.72
CA ASP A 4 -21.52 9.97 -10.01
C ASP A 4 -20.22 9.27 -10.37
N VAL A 5 -19.43 8.82 -9.38
CA VAL A 5 -18.28 7.92 -9.60
C VAL A 5 -18.74 6.51 -10.00
N VAL A 6 -19.89 6.07 -9.50
CA VAL A 6 -20.48 4.77 -9.82
C VAL A 6 -21.19 4.80 -11.19
N THR A 7 -21.80 5.93 -11.55
CA THR A 7 -22.54 6.13 -12.81
C THR A 7 -21.71 6.72 -13.95
N GLY A 8 -20.50 7.23 -13.67
CA GLY A 8 -19.56 7.72 -14.68
C GLY A 8 -19.67 9.21 -15.03
N ASP A 9 -20.46 9.98 -14.29
CA ASP A 9 -20.75 11.41 -14.57
C ASP A 9 -19.76 12.39 -13.89
N GLY A 10 -18.83 11.87 -13.07
CA GLY A 10 -17.86 12.68 -12.30
C GLY A 10 -16.86 13.51 -13.13
N LEU A 11 -16.85 13.38 -14.47
CA LEU A 11 -16.05 14.22 -15.37
C LEU A 11 -16.79 15.48 -15.85
N GLY A 12 -18.11 15.57 -15.65
CA GLY A 12 -18.94 16.71 -16.07
C GLY A 12 -18.73 17.96 -15.22
N ASP A 13 -18.64 17.78 -13.89
CA ASP A 13 -18.54 18.88 -12.90
C ASP A 13 -17.17 18.94 -12.18
N GLY A 14 -16.25 18.03 -12.50
CA GLY A 14 -14.93 17.90 -11.89
C GLY A 14 -14.89 16.95 -10.69
N LEU A 15 -13.73 16.35 -10.41
CA LEU A 15 -13.55 15.37 -9.33
C LEU A 15 -13.43 16.06 -7.96
N SER A 16 -14.33 15.73 -7.03
CA SER A 16 -14.18 16.14 -5.64
C SER A 16 -13.05 15.37 -4.92
N LEU A 17 -12.54 15.91 -3.81
CA LEU A 17 -11.47 15.25 -3.03
C LEU A 17 -11.84 13.83 -2.56
N PRO A 18 -13.08 13.57 -2.05
CA PRO A 18 -13.47 12.21 -1.68
C PRO A 18 -13.54 11.26 -2.89
N GLU A 19 -14.05 11.72 -4.03
CA GLU A 19 -14.12 10.91 -5.25
C GLU A 19 -12.73 10.58 -5.80
N LEU A 20 -11.82 11.56 -5.77
CA LEU A 20 -10.41 11.34 -6.10
C LEU A 20 -9.78 10.32 -5.14
N HIS A 21 -10.06 10.42 -3.84
CA HIS A 21 -9.55 9.46 -2.85
C HIS A 21 -10.07 8.03 -3.11
N ILE A 22 -11.36 7.88 -3.39
CA ILE A 22 -11.98 6.57 -3.68
C ILE A 22 -11.42 5.98 -4.98
N SER A 23 -11.33 6.78 -6.04
CA SER A 23 -10.80 6.34 -7.34
C SER A 23 -9.32 5.93 -7.24
N LEU A 24 -8.50 6.66 -6.48
CA LEU A 24 -7.13 6.25 -6.16
C LEU A 24 -7.10 4.93 -5.38
N GLY A 25 -8.01 4.73 -4.42
CA GLY A 25 -8.14 3.46 -3.69
C GLY A 25 -8.46 2.27 -4.60
N LEU A 26 -9.40 2.44 -5.53
CA LEU A 26 -9.74 1.43 -6.53
C LEU A 26 -8.56 1.13 -7.47
N PHE A 27 -7.86 2.17 -7.91
CA PHE A 27 -6.67 2.03 -8.74
C PHE A 27 -5.56 1.25 -8.01
N ILE A 28 -5.34 1.56 -6.73
CA ILE A 28 -4.35 0.85 -5.89
C ILE A 28 -4.71 -0.64 -5.75
N ILE A 29 -5.99 -1.01 -5.58
CA ILE A 29 -6.41 -2.42 -5.57
C ILE A 29 -6.02 -3.11 -6.89
N GLY A 30 -6.28 -2.46 -8.03
CA GLY A 30 -5.90 -2.97 -9.34
C GLY A 30 -4.40 -3.22 -9.45
N LEU A 31 -3.58 -2.23 -9.07
CA LEU A 31 -2.12 -2.36 -9.05
C LEU A 31 -1.64 -3.42 -8.07
N ALA A 32 -2.28 -3.54 -6.90
CA ALA A 32 -1.96 -4.57 -5.91
C ALA A 32 -2.23 -5.98 -6.46
N ALA A 33 -3.33 -6.18 -7.18
CA ALA A 33 -3.65 -7.45 -7.83
C ALA A 33 -2.59 -7.81 -8.90
N VAL A 34 -2.22 -6.84 -9.75
CA VAL A 34 -1.13 -7.01 -10.72
C VAL A 34 0.17 -7.36 -10.01
N ARG A 35 0.51 -6.67 -8.91
CA ARG A 35 1.71 -6.92 -8.11
C ARG A 35 1.73 -8.32 -7.51
N VAL A 36 0.60 -8.81 -7.00
CA VAL A 36 0.45 -10.18 -6.49
C VAL A 36 0.65 -11.19 -7.61
N ALA A 37 0.01 -10.98 -8.77
CA ALA A 37 0.15 -11.87 -9.93
C ALA A 37 1.62 -11.95 -10.38
N TRP A 38 2.29 -10.80 -10.50
CA TRP A 38 3.71 -10.73 -10.85
C TRP A 38 4.61 -11.46 -9.85
N ARG A 39 4.33 -11.32 -8.55
CA ARG A 39 5.08 -12.04 -7.51
C ARG A 39 4.95 -13.56 -7.60
N ARG A 40 3.86 -14.08 -8.17
CA ARG A 40 3.67 -15.52 -8.34
C ARG A 40 4.38 -16.08 -9.58
N THR A 41 4.69 -15.24 -10.56
CA THR A 41 5.29 -15.68 -11.82
C THR A 41 6.76 -15.30 -11.98
N ALA A 42 7.24 -14.27 -11.28
CA ALA A 42 8.64 -13.84 -11.31
C ALA A 42 9.38 -14.26 -10.03
N PRO A 43 10.53 -14.95 -10.11
CA PRO A 43 11.32 -15.29 -8.95
C PRO A 43 11.87 -14.02 -8.27
N LEU A 44 11.89 -14.03 -6.94
CA LEU A 44 12.51 -12.94 -6.18
C LEU A 44 14.04 -13.04 -6.29
N PRO A 45 14.76 -11.92 -6.45
CA PRO A 45 16.21 -11.92 -6.39
C PRO A 45 16.68 -12.42 -5.00
N PRO A 46 17.88 -12.99 -4.90
CA PRO A 46 18.42 -13.44 -3.62
C PRO A 46 18.54 -12.27 -2.63
N TRP A 47 18.40 -12.56 -1.34
CA TRP A 47 18.56 -11.57 -0.27
C TRP A 47 19.88 -10.81 -0.40
N ALA A 48 19.87 -9.52 -0.08
CA ALA A 48 21.12 -8.75 -0.05
C ALA A 48 22.06 -9.30 1.04
N GLU A 49 23.33 -9.50 0.69
CA GLU A 49 24.32 -10.15 1.54
C GLU A 49 24.53 -9.43 2.88
N HIS A 50 24.38 -8.10 2.87
CA HIS A 50 24.57 -7.24 4.03
C HIS A 50 23.39 -7.22 5.02
N LEU A 51 22.30 -7.95 4.74
CA LEU A 51 21.15 -8.06 5.66
C LEU A 51 21.41 -9.17 6.68
N SER A 52 21.32 -8.81 7.96
CA SER A 52 21.31 -9.77 9.05
C SER A 52 20.07 -10.68 9.02
N ALA A 53 20.10 -11.80 9.74
CA ALA A 53 18.95 -12.70 9.82
C ALA A 53 17.69 -12.01 10.38
N GLY A 54 17.87 -11.07 11.32
CA GLY A 54 16.77 -10.27 11.87
C GLY A 54 16.17 -9.31 10.84
N GLU A 55 17.02 -8.59 10.09
CA GLU A 55 16.58 -7.67 9.03
C GLU A 55 15.85 -8.41 7.91
N ARG A 56 16.32 -9.60 7.49
CA ARG A 56 15.62 -10.43 6.49
C ARG A 56 14.22 -10.86 6.95
N ARG A 57 14.08 -11.22 8.23
CA ARG A 57 12.77 -11.56 8.82
C ARG A 57 11.84 -10.34 8.85
N LEU A 58 12.36 -9.19 9.26
CA LEU A 58 11.61 -7.94 9.31
C LEU A 58 11.17 -7.51 7.90
N GLU A 59 12.06 -7.51 6.91
CA GLU A 59 11.71 -7.20 5.52
C GLU A 59 10.66 -8.15 4.97
N GLY A 60 10.80 -9.46 5.19
CA GLY A 60 9.81 -10.44 4.77
C GLY A 60 8.44 -10.27 5.46
N ALA A 61 8.42 -9.83 6.73
CA ALA A 61 7.19 -9.52 7.44
C ALA A 61 6.54 -8.23 6.92
N LEU A 62 7.34 -7.15 6.76
CA LEU A 62 6.88 -5.87 6.22
C LEU A 62 6.34 -6.02 4.80
N GLU A 63 6.97 -6.83 3.95
CA GLU A 63 6.50 -7.11 2.61
C GLU A 63 5.08 -7.70 2.62
N LYS A 64 4.86 -8.75 3.42
CA LYS A 64 3.54 -9.41 3.52
C LYS A 64 2.51 -8.46 4.12
N LEU A 65 2.90 -7.72 5.15
CA LEU A 65 2.03 -6.75 5.82
C LEU A 65 1.60 -5.64 4.86
N LEU A 66 2.55 -5.00 4.18
CA LEU A 66 2.26 -3.93 3.22
C LEU A 66 1.41 -4.45 2.06
N LEU A 67 1.73 -5.62 1.50
CA LEU A 67 0.95 -6.23 0.42
C LEU A 67 -0.49 -6.52 0.86
N THR A 68 -0.69 -6.95 2.10
CA THR A 68 -2.03 -7.18 2.67
C THR A 68 -2.76 -5.85 2.87
N LEU A 69 -2.09 -4.83 3.40
CA LEU A 69 -2.68 -3.53 3.68
C LEU A 69 -3.06 -2.76 2.40
N LEU A 70 -2.39 -3.01 1.27
CA LEU A 70 -2.81 -2.49 -0.05
C LEU A 70 -4.22 -2.94 -0.46
N PHE A 71 -4.76 -4.03 0.11
CA PHE A 71 -6.15 -4.44 -0.08
C PHE A 71 -7.04 -4.02 1.10
N VAL A 72 -6.58 -4.20 2.33
CA VAL A 72 -7.39 -3.96 3.54
C VAL A 72 -7.79 -2.48 3.67
N VAL A 73 -6.87 -1.55 3.43
CA VAL A 73 -7.16 -0.11 3.53
C VAL A 73 -8.27 0.31 2.56
N PRO A 74 -8.15 0.10 1.24
CA PRO A 74 -9.20 0.52 0.31
C PRO A 74 -10.48 -0.32 0.47
N ALA A 75 -10.40 -1.61 0.83
CA ALA A 75 -11.60 -2.42 1.09
C ALA A 75 -12.40 -1.88 2.29
N THR A 76 -11.74 -1.48 3.38
CA THR A 76 -12.43 -0.85 4.52
C THR A 76 -12.98 0.53 4.17
N GLY A 77 -12.35 1.27 3.25
CA GLY A 77 -12.89 2.53 2.71
C GLY A 77 -14.15 2.32 1.86
N LEU A 78 -14.19 1.27 1.04
CA LEU A 78 -15.39 0.89 0.30
C LEU A 78 -16.52 0.45 1.24
N LEU A 79 -16.20 -0.28 2.31
CA LEU A 79 -17.17 -0.62 3.34
C LEU A 79 -17.71 0.62 4.06
N LEU A 80 -16.87 1.61 4.36
CA LEU A 80 -17.31 2.90 4.91
C LEU A 80 -18.31 3.61 3.99
N VAL A 81 -18.04 3.64 2.68
CA VAL A 81 -18.98 4.22 1.70
C VAL A 81 -20.28 3.42 1.59
N ALA A 82 -20.20 2.09 1.62
CA ALA A 82 -21.34 1.20 1.38
C ALA A 82 -22.21 0.96 2.63
N ALA A 83 -21.63 0.99 3.83
CA ALA A 83 -22.27 0.57 5.08
C ALA A 83 -22.32 1.68 6.15
N GLY A 84 -21.74 2.86 5.88
CA GLY A 84 -21.88 4.05 6.73
C GLY A 84 -20.74 4.25 7.74
N GLU A 85 -20.87 5.33 8.51
CA GLU A 85 -19.79 5.91 9.33
C GLU A 85 -19.27 5.03 10.48
N ASP A 86 -20.02 3.99 10.88
CA ASP A 86 -19.57 3.03 11.89
C ASP A 86 -18.26 2.30 11.49
N TRP A 87 -17.94 2.27 10.20
CA TRP A 87 -16.69 1.71 9.66
C TRP A 87 -15.52 2.69 9.66
N LEU A 88 -15.75 3.97 10.01
CA LEU A 88 -14.72 5.00 10.01
C LEU A 88 -13.53 4.65 10.92
N PRO A 89 -13.72 4.18 12.17
CA PRO A 89 -12.60 3.81 13.03
C PRO A 89 -11.77 2.68 12.43
N VAL A 90 -12.41 1.73 11.75
CA VAL A 90 -11.75 0.59 11.11
C VAL A 90 -10.88 1.06 9.95
N HIS A 91 -11.41 1.91 9.08
CA HIS A 91 -10.67 2.47 7.95
C HIS A 91 -9.48 3.32 8.41
N VAL A 92 -9.70 4.20 9.39
CA VAL A 92 -8.63 5.03 9.97
C VAL A 92 -7.55 4.17 10.65
N THR A 93 -7.95 3.13 11.40
CA THR A 93 -6.98 2.23 12.03
C THR A 93 -6.14 1.48 11.01
N ALA A 94 -6.76 0.98 9.92
CA ALA A 94 -6.04 0.33 8.83
C ALA A 94 -5.05 1.30 8.17
N GLN A 95 -5.45 2.57 7.97
CA GLN A 95 -4.61 3.60 7.39
C GLN A 95 -3.40 3.94 8.28
N ILE A 96 -3.60 4.08 9.59
CA ILE A 96 -2.51 4.30 10.55
C ILE A 96 -1.52 3.13 10.52
N ALA A 97 -2.03 1.89 10.54
CA ALA A 97 -1.18 0.69 10.45
C ALA A 97 -0.36 0.67 9.14
N PHE A 98 -0.96 1.06 8.02
CA PHE A 98 -0.28 1.16 6.73
C PHE A 98 0.83 2.22 6.74
N LEU A 99 0.56 3.41 7.29
CA LEU A 99 1.55 4.48 7.41
C LEU A 99 2.73 4.09 8.32
N LEU A 100 2.47 3.42 9.44
CA LEU A 100 3.51 2.91 10.32
C LEU A 100 4.37 1.84 9.63
N ALA A 101 3.74 0.93 8.88
CA ALA A 101 4.45 -0.08 8.11
C ALA A 101 5.31 0.54 7.00
N ILE A 102 4.81 1.57 6.30
CA ILE A 102 5.58 2.34 5.31
C ILE A 102 6.77 3.01 6.00
N ALA A 103 6.54 3.70 7.11
CA ALA A 103 7.61 4.39 7.84
C ALA A 103 8.71 3.42 8.28
N ALA A 104 8.35 2.24 8.78
CA ALA A 104 9.31 1.20 9.14
C ALA A 104 10.09 0.69 7.91
N HIS A 105 9.39 0.41 6.80
CA HIS A 105 10.00 -0.05 5.56
C HIS A 105 10.97 0.98 4.98
N VAL A 106 10.52 2.22 4.81
CA VAL A 106 11.34 3.33 4.30
C VAL A 106 12.51 3.61 5.24
N GLY A 107 12.28 3.61 6.56
CA GLY A 107 13.33 3.79 7.56
C GLY A 107 14.43 2.74 7.45
N LEU A 108 14.08 1.47 7.22
CA LEU A 108 15.05 0.41 6.99
C LEU A 108 15.86 0.64 5.70
N VAL A 109 15.19 0.94 4.58
CA VAL A 109 15.84 1.19 3.29
C VAL A 109 16.77 2.42 3.36
N LEU A 110 16.33 3.51 4.00
CA LEU A 110 17.10 4.72 4.18
C LEU A 110 18.30 4.50 5.11
N ARG A 111 18.14 3.73 6.20
CA ARG A 111 19.27 3.36 7.07
C ARG A 111 20.37 2.64 6.28
N HIS A 112 20.00 1.70 5.41
CA HIS A 112 20.99 1.00 4.59
C HIS A 112 21.60 1.88 3.49
N THR A 113 20.86 2.84 2.96
CA THR A 113 21.31 3.71 1.87
C THR A 113 22.16 4.88 2.37
N VAL A 114 21.74 5.56 3.43
CA VAL A 114 22.37 6.79 3.95
C VAL A 114 23.43 6.46 5.01
N VAL A 115 23.10 5.61 5.99
CA VAL A 115 24.00 5.33 7.12
C VAL A 115 25.00 4.24 6.77
N ARG A 116 24.54 3.11 6.21
CA ARG A 116 25.42 1.99 5.86
C ARG A 116 26.02 2.09 4.45
N ARG A 117 25.56 3.03 3.61
CA ARG A 117 26.03 3.25 2.22
C ARG A 117 26.03 2.01 1.33
N ASN A 118 25.17 1.04 1.61
CA ASN A 118 25.13 -0.24 0.88
C ASN A 118 24.33 -0.18 -0.44
N ARG A 119 23.90 1.02 -0.88
CA ARG A 119 23.08 1.24 -2.08
C ARG A 119 21.89 0.28 -2.20
N HIS A 120 21.25 -0.07 -1.07
CA HIS A 120 20.13 -1.03 -1.05
C HIS A 120 18.98 -0.58 -1.96
N LEU A 121 18.74 0.73 -2.03
CA LEU A 121 17.77 1.34 -2.95
C LEU A 121 18.05 1.04 -4.43
N GLY A 122 19.31 0.86 -4.83
CA GLY A 122 19.69 0.57 -6.22
C GLY A 122 19.24 -0.81 -6.71
N ARG A 123 18.69 -1.65 -5.84
CA ARG A 123 18.05 -2.91 -6.21
C ARG A 123 16.55 -2.76 -6.51
N MET A 124 16.01 -1.56 -6.35
CA MET A 124 14.58 -1.23 -6.50
C MET A 124 14.32 -0.21 -7.61
N LEU A 125 15.37 0.31 -8.25
CA LEU A 125 15.33 1.22 -9.42
C LEU A 125 15.68 0.45 -10.68
#